data_AF-A0A8T0GKY1-F1
#
_entry.id   AF-A0A8T0GKY1-F1
#
_cell.length_a   1.000
_cell.length_b   1.000
_cell.length_c   1.000
_cell.angle_alpha   90.00
_cell.angle_beta   90.00
_cell.angle_gamma   90.00
#
_symmetry.space_group_name_H-M   'P 1'
#
loop_
_entity.id
_entity.type
_entity.pdbx_description
1 polymer ?
#
loop_
_entity_poly.entity_id
_entity_poly.type
_entity_poly.pdbx_seq_one_letter_code
_entity_poly.pdbx_strand_id
1 'polypeptide(L)'
;MHIGESKSVGPVRHHPMHNCLSLILRILTAGATAAAVVVMIEATQTVATPRGPHTARWRDFPAFKWFIVANAVAFVYTALATCVSCLSLCTRRGPLSYRRTAWLTFFVDFAMAGALMSAGSAALAVSWIGKHGQSSAQWYAVCPLVTKFCDYVQGALIACLCAWVFMALSTIVAVSALHNLASHRI
;
A
#
# COMPACT_ATOMS: atom_id res chain seq x y z
N MET A 1 -35.95 37.16 7.18
CA MET A 1 -36.04 36.09 6.16
C MET A 1 -35.21 36.55 4.97
N HIS A 2 -33.90 36.31 4.99
CA HIS A 2 -33.00 36.71 3.88
C HIS A 2 -32.81 35.53 2.93
N ILE A 3 -33.24 35.77 1.70
CA ILE A 3 -33.26 34.86 0.56
C ILE A 3 -31.82 34.59 0.13
N GLY A 4 -31.49 33.31 -0.09
CA GLY A 4 -30.13 32.84 -0.35
C GLY A 4 -29.63 33.21 -1.75
N GLU A 5 -28.42 33.77 -1.80
CA GLU A 5 -27.62 33.78 -3.01
C GLU A 5 -27.02 32.38 -3.22
N SER A 6 -27.54 31.66 -4.21
CA SER A 6 -26.87 30.50 -4.79
C SER A 6 -25.59 30.97 -5.48
N LYS A 7 -24.47 30.96 -4.77
CA LYS A 7 -23.15 31.22 -5.35
C LYS A 7 -22.91 30.17 -6.45
N SER A 8 -23.00 30.62 -7.70
CA SER A 8 -22.66 29.87 -8.90
C SER A 8 -21.31 29.18 -8.68
N VAL A 9 -21.35 27.85 -8.57
CA VAL A 9 -20.13 27.03 -8.54
C VAL A 9 -19.56 27.09 -9.95
N GLY A 10 -18.66 28.04 -10.18
CA GLY A 10 -17.91 28.14 -11.42
C GLY A 10 -17.26 26.79 -11.76
N PRO A 11 -17.03 26.50 -13.05
CA PRO A 11 -16.51 25.21 -13.48
C PRO A 11 -15.18 24.97 -12.77
N VAL A 12 -15.16 23.99 -11.86
CA VAL A 12 -13.94 23.57 -11.17
C VAL A 12 -12.95 23.19 -12.27
N ARG A 13 -11.90 24.00 -12.40
CA ARG A 13 -10.87 23.83 -13.42
C ARG A 13 -10.15 22.51 -13.12
N HIS A 14 -10.56 21.45 -13.81
CA HIS A 14 -9.86 20.18 -13.79
C HIS A 14 -8.42 20.44 -14.26
N HIS A 15 -7.43 20.34 -13.37
CA HIS A 15 -6.06 20.16 -13.81
C HIS A 15 -5.88 18.67 -14.14
N PRO A 16 -5.93 18.26 -15.42
CA PRO A 16 -5.83 16.86 -15.83
C PRO A 16 -4.56 16.17 -15.30
N MET A 17 -3.52 16.96 -15.01
CA MET A 17 -2.24 16.51 -14.51
C MET A 17 -2.31 15.83 -13.14
N HIS A 18 -3.10 16.34 -12.18
CA HIS A 18 -3.23 15.74 -10.84
C HIS A 18 -3.96 14.39 -10.90
N ASN A 19 -4.99 14.29 -11.74
CA ASN A 19 -5.75 13.06 -11.91
C ASN A 19 -4.92 11.97 -12.61
N CYS A 20 -4.19 12.32 -13.67
CA CYS A 20 -3.28 11.39 -14.33
C CYS A 20 -2.16 10.91 -13.39
N LEU A 21 -1.55 11.81 -12.62
CA LEU A 21 -0.50 11.45 -11.66
C LEU A 21 -1.03 10.51 -10.57
N SER A 22 -2.19 10.82 -9.98
CA SER A 22 -2.83 9.96 -8.97
C SER A 22 -3.17 8.57 -9.53
N LEU A 23 -3.65 8.50 -10.77
CA LEU A 23 -3.92 7.23 -11.47
C LEU A 23 -2.65 6.39 -11.65
N ILE A 24 -1.57 6.99 -12.17
CA ILE A 24 -0.30 6.29 -12.40
C ILE A 24 0.25 5.75 -11.08
N LEU A 25 0.28 6.58 -10.02
CA LEU A 25 0.76 6.16 -8.71
C LEU A 25 -0.06 5.00 -8.12
N ARG A 26 -1.38 4.97 -8.34
CA ARG A 26 -2.25 3.89 -7.88
C ARG A 26 -2.03 2.59 -8.64
N ILE A 27 -1.81 2.65 -9.96
CA ILE A 27 -1.46 1.47 -10.76
C ILE A 27 -0.12 0.89 -10.31
N LEU A 28 0.88 1.76 -10.08
CA LEU A 28 2.18 1.34 -9.54
C LEU A 28 2.05 0.71 -8.16
N THR A 29 1.21 1.29 -7.30
CA THR A 29 0.92 0.73 -5.96
C THR A 29 0.25 -0.63 -6.04
N ALA A 30 -0.72 -0.81 -6.94
CA ALA A 30 -1.38 -2.09 -7.16
C ALA A 30 -0.39 -3.15 -7.66
N GLY A 31 0.46 -2.80 -8.64
CA GLY A 31 1.51 -3.71 -9.13
C GLY A 31 2.51 -4.10 -8.04
N ALA A 32 2.97 -3.13 -7.25
CA ALA A 32 3.94 -3.37 -6.18
C ALA A 32 3.36 -4.21 -5.03
N THR A 33 2.12 -3.95 -4.61
CA THR A 33 1.44 -4.75 -3.57
C THR A 33 1.14 -6.17 -4.04
N ALA A 34 0.72 -6.35 -5.31
CA ALA A 34 0.55 -7.68 -5.90
C ALA A 34 1.87 -8.46 -5.95
N ALA A 35 2.95 -7.81 -6.42
CA ALA A 35 4.28 -8.42 -6.42
C ALA A 35 4.74 -8.81 -5.00
N ALA A 36 4.54 -7.94 -4.01
CA ALA A 36 4.87 -8.22 -2.62
C ALA A 36 4.14 -9.46 -2.08
N VAL A 37 2.85 -9.59 -2.38
CA VAL A 37 2.04 -10.75 -1.97
C VAL A 37 2.51 -12.04 -2.66
N VAL A 38 2.67 -12.02 -3.99
CA VAL A 38 3.08 -13.20 -4.76
C VAL A 38 4.45 -13.68 -4.29
N VAL A 39 5.43 -12.80 -4.21
CA VAL A 39 6.79 -13.14 -3.78
C VAL A 39 6.82 -13.68 -2.34
N MET A 40 6.00 -13.12 -1.43
CA MET A 40 5.92 -13.61 -0.05
C MET A 40 5.26 -14.99 0.07
N ILE A 41 4.26 -15.28 -0.76
CA ILE A 41 3.58 -16.60 -0.74
C ILE A 41 4.51 -17.71 -1.23
N GLU A 42 5.36 -17.40 -2.22
CA GLU A 42 6.38 -18.33 -2.73
C GLU A 42 7.53 -18.56 -1.75
N ALA A 43 7.61 -17.81 -0.64
CA ALA A 43 8.59 -18.01 0.42
C ALA A 43 8.26 -19.29 1.22
N THR A 44 8.58 -20.45 0.63
CA THR A 44 8.54 -21.76 1.28
C THR A 44 9.79 -22.53 0.93
N GLN A 45 10.52 -23.01 1.93
CA GLN A 45 11.72 -23.82 1.72
C GLN A 45 11.79 -24.96 2.75
N THR A 46 12.03 -26.17 2.25
CA THR A 46 12.29 -27.35 3.08
C THR A 46 13.76 -27.70 3.02
N VAL A 47 14.39 -27.88 4.18
CA VAL A 47 15.82 -28.20 4.32
C VAL A 47 15.99 -29.41 5.21
N ALA A 48 16.82 -30.36 4.81
CA ALA A 48 17.15 -31.52 5.63
C ALA A 48 18.16 -31.09 6.70
N THR A 49 17.83 -31.30 7.97
CA THR A 49 18.75 -31.06 9.10
C THR A 49 19.07 -32.38 9.81
N PRO A 50 20.18 -32.48 10.56
CA PRO A 50 20.52 -33.70 11.32
C PRO A 50 19.46 -34.14 12.33
N ARG A 51 18.53 -33.24 12.71
CA ARG A 51 17.40 -33.51 13.63
C ARG A 51 16.08 -33.81 12.90
N GLY A 52 16.11 -33.95 11.57
CA GLY A 52 14.94 -34.16 10.71
C GLY A 52 14.73 -33.02 9.70
N PRO A 53 13.79 -33.18 8.74
CA PRO A 53 13.48 -32.13 7.77
C PRO A 53 12.85 -30.91 8.47
N HIS A 54 13.46 -29.75 8.32
CA HIS A 54 12.93 -28.48 8.81
C HIS A 54 12.27 -27.73 7.64
N THR A 55 11.00 -27.35 7.79
CA THR A 55 10.24 -26.65 6.75
C THR A 55 9.96 -25.23 7.22
N ALA A 56 10.55 -24.24 6.55
CA ALA A 56 10.28 -22.83 6.81
C ALA A 56 9.19 -22.33 5.86
N ARG A 57 8.05 -21.90 6.41
CA ARG A 57 6.92 -21.34 5.63
C ARG A 57 6.57 -19.96 6.13
N TRP A 58 6.11 -19.11 5.22
CA TRP A 58 5.56 -17.80 5.57
C TRP A 58 4.37 -17.90 6.55
N ARG A 59 3.59 -19.00 6.51
CA ARG A 59 2.44 -19.25 7.40
C ARG A 59 2.83 -19.51 8.86
N ASP A 60 4.10 -19.77 9.14
CA ASP A 60 4.52 -20.05 10.51
C ASP A 60 4.74 -18.74 11.31
N PHE A 61 4.90 -17.60 10.63
CA PHE A 61 5.15 -16.29 11.25
C PHE A 61 3.91 -15.37 11.18
N PRO A 62 3.39 -14.87 12.31
CA PRO A 62 2.24 -13.96 12.31
C PRO A 62 2.54 -12.63 11.59
N ALA A 63 3.79 -12.17 11.62
CA ALA A 63 4.21 -10.96 10.90
C ALA A 63 4.04 -11.08 9.38
N PHE A 64 4.42 -12.23 8.79
CA PHE A 64 4.27 -12.45 7.34
C PHE A 64 2.81 -12.67 6.93
N LYS A 65 1.97 -13.23 7.82
CA LYS A 65 0.51 -13.26 7.59
C LYS A 65 -0.06 -11.85 7.52
N TRP A 66 0.27 -10.99 8.49
CA TRP A 66 -0.20 -9.61 8.49
C TRP A 66 0.30 -8.84 7.26
N PHE A 67 1.55 -9.05 6.86
CA PHE A 67 2.12 -8.51 5.63
C PHE A 67 1.30 -8.84 4.39
N ILE A 68 0.93 -10.11 4.21
CA ILE A 68 0.11 -10.55 3.07
C ILE A 68 -1.29 -9.92 3.12
N VAL A 69 -1.94 -9.94 4.29
CA VAL A 69 -3.30 -9.38 4.46
C VAL A 69 -3.30 -7.88 4.16
N ALA A 70 -2.37 -7.11 4.72
CA ALA A 70 -2.28 -5.67 4.51
C ALA A 70 -2.03 -5.31 3.03
N ASN A 71 -1.08 -6.00 2.38
CA ASN A 71 -0.81 -5.77 0.95
C ASN A 71 -1.99 -6.18 0.07
N ALA A 72 -2.69 -7.28 0.38
CA ALA A 72 -3.86 -7.72 -0.37
C ALA A 72 -5.03 -6.72 -0.26
N VAL A 73 -5.30 -6.20 0.94
CA VAL A 73 -6.33 -5.16 1.14
C VAL A 73 -5.96 -3.89 0.37
N ALA A 74 -4.71 -3.45 0.43
CA ALA A 74 -4.22 -2.29 -0.33
C ALA A 74 -4.34 -2.50 -1.85
N PHE A 75 -4.07 -3.71 -2.35
CA PHE A 75 -4.25 -4.08 -3.75
C PHE A 75 -5.71 -3.96 -4.18
N VAL A 76 -6.63 -4.59 -3.44
CA VAL A 76 -8.08 -4.54 -3.75
C VAL A 76 -8.58 -3.10 -3.74
N TYR A 77 -8.19 -2.31 -2.75
CA TYR A 77 -8.57 -0.90 -2.67
C TYR A 77 -8.06 -0.09 -3.87
N THR A 78 -6.76 -0.19 -4.20
CA THR A 78 -6.18 0.56 -5.31
C THR A 78 -6.73 0.14 -6.67
N ALA A 79 -7.02 -1.16 -6.86
CA ALA A 79 -7.66 -1.67 -8.07
C ALA A 79 -9.09 -1.11 -8.23
N LEU A 80 -9.90 -1.14 -7.17
CA LEU A 80 -11.25 -0.56 -7.18
C LEU A 80 -11.21 0.95 -7.44
N ALA A 81 -10.32 1.67 -6.76
CA ALA A 81 -10.20 3.11 -6.90
C ALA A 81 -9.73 3.52 -8.31
N THR A 82 -8.87 2.72 -8.93
CA THR A 82 -8.43 2.90 -10.33
C THR A 82 -9.59 2.63 -11.29
N CYS A 83 -10.34 1.54 -11.09
CA CYS A 83 -11.50 1.19 -11.92
C CYS A 83 -12.56 2.29 -11.91
N VAL A 84 -12.91 2.82 -10.73
CA VAL A 84 -13.86 3.95 -10.60
C VAL A 84 -13.37 5.18 -11.34
N SER A 85 -12.08 5.50 -11.23
CA SER A 85 -11.48 6.64 -11.90
C SER A 85 -11.52 6.49 -13.42
N CYS A 86 -11.21 5.30 -13.95
CA CYS A 86 -11.32 4.99 -15.38
C CYS A 86 -12.78 5.11 -15.87
N LEU A 87 -13.74 4.54 -15.14
CA LEU A 87 -15.16 4.63 -15.49
C LEU A 87 -15.68 6.06 -15.51
N SER A 88 -15.24 6.91 -14.57
CA SER A 88 -15.61 8.33 -14.56
C SER A 88 -15.07 9.10 -15.77
N LEU A 89 -13.87 8.74 -16.25
CA LEU A 89 -13.29 9.32 -17.46
C LEU A 89 -14.08 8.88 -18.70
N CYS A 90 -14.49 7.61 -18.78
CA CYS A 90 -15.24 7.07 -19.91
C CYS A 90 -16.68 7.60 -19.98
N THR A 91 -17.35 7.78 -18.84
CA THR A 91 -18.79 8.12 -18.80
C THR A 91 -19.09 9.62 -18.80
N ARG A 92 -18.08 10.50 -18.75
CA ARG A 92 -18.21 11.97 -18.61
C ARG A 92 -19.17 12.43 -17.49
N ARG A 93 -19.47 11.56 -16.52
CA ARG A 93 -20.26 11.93 -15.34
C ARG A 93 -19.33 12.68 -14.39
N GLY A 94 -19.59 13.98 -14.21
CA GLY A 94 -18.89 14.79 -13.22
C GLY A 94 -19.02 14.16 -11.82
N PRO A 95 -17.97 14.23 -10.98
CA PRO A 95 -17.98 13.54 -9.69
C PRO A 95 -19.10 14.07 -8.77
N LEU A 96 -19.80 13.15 -8.09
CA LEU A 96 -20.63 13.47 -6.91
C LEU A 96 -19.82 14.31 -5.92
N SER A 97 -20.41 15.39 -5.40
CA SER A 97 -19.86 16.35 -4.42
C SER A 97 -18.35 16.21 -4.17
N TYR A 98 -17.55 16.77 -5.08
CA TYR A 98 -16.09 16.59 -5.19
C TYR A 98 -15.34 16.70 -3.85
N ARG A 99 -15.77 17.60 -2.95
CA ARG A 99 -15.14 17.81 -1.64
C ARG A 99 -15.26 16.60 -0.71
N ARG A 100 -16.44 15.97 -0.61
CA ARG A 100 -16.67 14.84 0.31
C ARG A 100 -15.88 13.61 -0.13
N THR A 101 -15.91 13.33 -1.44
CA THR A 101 -15.18 12.21 -2.05
C THR A 101 -13.67 12.38 -1.92
N ALA A 102 -13.14 13.60 -2.05
CA ALA A 102 -11.72 13.88 -1.89
C ALA A 102 -11.21 13.65 -0.45
N TRP A 103 -11.98 14.07 0.57
CA TRP A 103 -11.65 13.79 1.97
C TRP A 103 -11.68 12.28 2.28
N LEU A 104 -12.73 11.58 1.85
CA LEU A 104 -12.82 10.13 2.03
C LEU A 104 -11.63 9.41 1.40
N THR A 105 -11.27 9.80 0.18
CA THR A 105 -10.13 9.23 -0.54
C THR A 105 -8.82 9.46 0.22
N PHE A 106 -8.60 10.67 0.74
CA PHE A 106 -7.43 10.98 1.55
C PHE A 106 -7.33 10.12 2.81
N PHE A 107 -8.42 9.98 3.58
CA PHE A 107 -8.42 9.17 4.80
C PHE A 107 -8.15 7.70 4.51
N VAL A 108 -8.72 7.15 3.44
CA VAL A 108 -8.49 5.75 3.07
C VAL A 108 -7.06 5.55 2.56
N ASP A 109 -6.54 6.43 1.69
CA ASP A 109 -5.15 6.36 1.21
C ASP A 109 -4.16 6.45 2.38
N PHE A 110 -4.43 7.33 3.36
CA PHE A 110 -3.60 7.47 4.57
C PHE A 110 -3.66 6.21 5.45
N ALA A 111 -4.85 5.64 5.67
CA ALA A 111 -5.02 4.41 6.42
C ALA A 111 -4.29 3.22 5.76
N MET A 112 -4.34 3.11 4.43
CA MET A 112 -3.63 2.07 3.68
C MET A 112 -2.11 2.26 3.75
N ALA A 113 -1.62 3.49 3.65
CA ALA A 113 -0.19 3.78 3.84
C ALA A 113 0.27 3.37 5.26
N GLY A 114 -0.54 3.66 6.29
CA GLY A 114 -0.28 3.23 7.66
C GLY A 114 -0.25 1.70 7.81
N ALA A 115 -1.21 1.00 7.20
CA ALA A 115 -1.27 -0.46 7.20
C ALA A 115 -0.05 -1.10 6.51
N LEU A 116 0.34 -0.59 5.33
CA LEU A 116 1.54 -1.06 4.61
C LEU A 116 2.82 -0.84 5.43
N MET A 117 2.96 0.33 6.06
CA MET A 117 4.12 0.62 6.91
C MET A 117 4.16 -0.30 8.13
N SER A 118 3.03 -0.46 8.83
CA SER A 118 2.91 -1.36 9.98
C SER A 118 3.31 -2.79 9.62
N ALA A 119 2.76 -3.31 8.53
CA ALA A 119 3.02 -4.68 8.10
C ALA A 119 4.45 -4.86 7.58
N GLY A 120 4.96 -3.89 6.84
CA GLY A 120 6.35 -3.84 6.39
C GLY A 120 7.33 -3.83 7.56
N SER A 121 7.13 -2.96 8.57
CA SER A 121 7.99 -2.90 9.76
C SER A 121 7.95 -4.19 10.58
N ALA A 122 6.78 -4.81 10.77
CA ALA A 122 6.66 -6.08 11.47
C ALA A 122 7.42 -7.20 10.75
N ALA A 123 7.25 -7.30 9.43
CA ALA A 123 7.97 -8.27 8.61
C ALA A 123 9.48 -7.99 8.61
N LEU A 124 9.90 -6.73 8.49
CA LEU A 124 11.31 -6.31 8.55
C LEU A 124 11.97 -6.71 9.87
N ALA A 125 11.30 -6.50 11.00
CA ALA A 125 11.83 -6.86 12.31
C ALA A 125 12.06 -8.37 12.42
N VAL A 126 11.09 -9.19 12.00
CA VAL A 126 11.22 -10.65 12.01
C VAL A 126 12.32 -11.12 11.05
N SER A 127 12.40 -10.54 9.85
CA SER A 127 13.46 -10.85 8.89
C SER A 127 14.84 -10.45 9.39
N TRP A 128 14.95 -9.32 10.11
CA TRP A 128 16.20 -8.86 10.70
C TRP A 128 16.73 -9.85 11.74
N ILE A 129 15.85 -10.31 12.63
CA ILE A 129 16.13 -11.37 13.60
C ILE A 129 16.50 -12.67 12.86
N GLY A 130 15.79 -13.03 11.79
CA GLY A 130 16.09 -14.21 10.99
C GLY A 130 17.48 -14.18 10.35
N LYS A 131 17.98 -13.00 9.99
CA LYS A 131 19.29 -12.83 9.35
C LYS A 131 20.46 -12.76 10.35
N HIS A 132 20.28 -12.05 11.46
CA HIS A 132 21.37 -11.77 12.41
C HIS A 132 21.30 -12.61 13.69
N GLY A 133 20.12 -13.14 14.04
CA GLY A 133 19.87 -13.71 15.35
C GLY A 133 19.89 -12.66 16.47
N GLN A 134 19.70 -13.12 17.70
CA GLN A 134 19.86 -12.33 18.93
C GLN A 134 20.41 -13.24 20.03
N SER A 135 21.67 -13.03 20.44
CA SER A 135 22.35 -13.85 21.44
C SER A 135 21.68 -13.78 22.81
N SER A 136 21.25 -12.59 23.24
CA SER A 136 20.56 -12.37 24.53
C SER A 136 19.24 -13.13 24.66
N ALA A 137 18.55 -13.37 23.53
CA ALA A 137 17.32 -14.16 23.47
C ALA A 137 17.56 -15.62 23.04
N GLN A 138 18.83 -16.01 22.84
CA GLN A 138 19.24 -17.31 22.28
C GLN A 138 18.60 -17.62 20.90
N TRP A 139 18.29 -16.59 20.12
CA TRP A 139 17.79 -16.72 18.76
C TRP A 139 18.96 -16.87 17.78
N TYR A 140 19.01 -18.01 17.09
CA TYR A 140 20.00 -18.27 16.06
C TYR A 140 19.56 -17.70 14.69
N ALA A 141 20.52 -17.32 13.85
CA ALA A 141 20.26 -16.85 12.49
C ALA A 141 19.74 -17.99 11.61
N VAL A 142 18.51 -17.86 11.11
CA VAL A 142 17.84 -18.90 10.31
C VAL A 142 18.19 -18.78 8.83
N CYS A 143 18.48 -17.58 8.33
CA CYS A 143 18.75 -17.34 6.90
C CYS A 143 19.93 -18.11 6.29
N PRO A 144 21.05 -18.38 7.00
CA PRO A 144 22.12 -19.23 6.46
C PRO A 144 21.65 -20.65 6.11
N LEU A 145 20.60 -21.14 6.80
CA LEU A 145 20.04 -22.47 6.57
C LEU A 145 18.98 -22.46 5.45
N VAL A 146 18.18 -21.40 5.34
CA VAL A 146 17.09 -21.25 4.35
C VAL A 146 17.27 -20.01 3.47
N THR A 147 18.35 -20.00 2.69
CA THR A 147 18.75 -18.84 1.88
C THR A 147 17.68 -18.39 0.90
N LYS A 148 17.08 -19.31 0.14
CA LYS A 148 16.02 -18.98 -0.84
C LYS A 148 14.82 -18.32 -0.16
N PHE A 149 14.37 -18.85 0.97
CA PHE A 149 13.27 -18.25 1.74
C PHE A 149 13.58 -16.80 2.09
N CYS A 150 14.80 -16.52 2.59
CA CYS A 150 15.19 -15.16 2.95
C CYS A 150 15.33 -14.23 1.74
N ASP A 151 15.75 -14.73 0.57
CA ASP A 151 15.80 -13.95 -0.66
C ASP A 151 14.40 -13.54 -1.14
N TYR A 152 13.43 -14.47 -1.11
CA TYR A 152 12.03 -14.15 -1.41
C TYR A 152 11.46 -13.13 -0.42
N VAL A 153 11.67 -13.33 0.88
CA VAL A 153 11.20 -12.38 1.90
C VAL A 153 11.80 -10.99 1.70
N GLN A 154 13.09 -10.89 1.39
CA GLN A 154 13.74 -9.61 1.09
C GLN A 154 13.15 -8.95 -0.17
N GLY A 155 12.92 -9.71 -1.24
CA GLY A 155 12.27 -9.20 -2.45
C GLY A 155 10.85 -8.67 -2.18
N ALA A 156 10.06 -9.41 -1.40
CA ALA A 156 8.72 -8.99 -1.02
C ALA A 156 8.73 -7.69 -0.19
N LEU A 157 9.67 -7.56 0.76
CA LEU A 157 9.84 -6.36 1.58
C LEU A 157 10.17 -5.12 0.74
N ILE A 158 11.06 -5.26 -0.25
CA ILE A 158 11.40 -4.16 -1.17
C ILE A 158 10.15 -3.75 -1.96
N ALA A 159 9.39 -4.70 -2.50
CA ALA A 159 8.15 -4.42 -3.22
C ALA A 159 7.12 -3.69 -2.34
N CYS A 160 6.96 -4.10 -1.08
CA CYS A 160 6.06 -3.42 -0.12
C CYS A 160 6.55 -2.00 0.24
N LEU A 161 7.86 -1.79 0.34
CA LEU A 161 8.40 -0.44 0.56
C LEU A 161 8.12 0.47 -0.64
N CYS A 162 8.31 -0.02 -1.87
CA CYS A 162 7.94 0.72 -3.07
C CYS A 162 6.44 1.03 -3.10
N ALA A 163 5.59 0.06 -2.77
CA ALA A 163 4.14 0.26 -2.66
C ALA A 163 3.79 1.37 -1.65
N TRP A 164 4.44 1.35 -0.48
CA TRP A 164 4.24 2.39 0.54
C TRP A 164 4.64 3.78 0.03
N VAL A 165 5.79 3.90 -0.65
CA VAL A 165 6.23 5.18 -1.25
C VAL A 165 5.22 5.70 -2.27
N PHE A 166 4.74 4.85 -3.18
CA PHE A 166 3.73 5.26 -4.18
C PHE A 166 2.40 5.66 -3.53
N MET A 167 1.99 4.96 -2.47
CA MET A 167 0.79 5.31 -1.70
C MET A 167 0.98 6.66 -0.98
N ALA A 168 2.14 6.90 -0.37
CA ALA A 168 2.45 8.17 0.29
C ALA A 168 2.51 9.35 -0.70
N LEU A 169 3.03 9.14 -1.91
CA LEU A 169 2.95 10.15 -2.96
C LEU A 169 1.49 10.42 -3.37
N SER A 170 0.66 9.38 -3.42
CA SER A 170 -0.78 9.52 -3.73
C SER A 170 -1.52 10.35 -2.68
N THR A 171 -1.22 10.16 -1.38
CA THR A 171 -1.82 10.97 -0.31
C THR A 171 -1.40 12.43 -0.41
N ILE A 172 -0.13 12.72 -0.72
CA ILE A 172 0.36 14.10 -0.90
C ILE A 172 -0.36 14.78 -2.07
N VAL A 173 -0.55 14.07 -3.20
CA VAL A 173 -1.31 14.58 -4.35
C VAL A 173 -2.76 14.87 -3.93
N ALA A 174 -3.41 13.99 -3.17
CA ALA A 174 -4.76 14.21 -2.68
C ALA A 174 -4.87 15.45 -1.76
N VAL A 175 -3.92 15.65 -0.85
CA VAL A 175 -3.86 16.82 0.05
C VAL A 175 -3.65 18.11 -0.74
N SER A 176 -2.73 18.12 -1.70
CA SER A 176 -2.47 19.31 -2.51
C SER A 176 -3.71 19.73 -3.30
N ALA A 177 -4.45 18.77 -3.87
CA ALA A 177 -5.72 19.04 -4.52
C ALA A 177 -6.76 19.61 -3.54
N LEU A 178 -6.88 19.04 -2.34
CA LEU A 178 -7.76 19.55 -1.28
C LEU A 178 -7.41 20.98 -0.84
N HIS A 179 -6.13 21.29 -0.70
CA HIS A 179 -5.64 22.62 -0.31
C HIS A 179 -5.99 23.68 -1.36
N ASN A 180 -5.78 23.39 -2.65
CA ASN A 180 -6.13 24.30 -3.74
C ASN A 180 -7.63 24.60 -3.82
N LEU A 181 -8.48 23.67 -3.39
CA LEU A 181 -9.93 23.88 -3.32
C LEU A 181 -10.36 24.72 -2.10
N ALA A 182 -9.58 24.67 -1.03
CA ALA A 182 -9.80 25.50 0.13
C ALA A 182 -9.35 26.95 -0.12
N SER A 183 -8.22 27.15 -0.80
CA SER A 183 -7.67 28.49 -1.09
C SER A 183 -8.54 29.32 -2.04
N HIS A 184 -9.18 28.70 -3.05
CA HIS A 184 -10.10 29.39 -3.98
C HIS A 184 -11.39 29.94 -3.36
N ARG A 185 -11.61 29.75 -2.06
CA ARG A 185 -12.82 30.18 -1.35
C ARG A 185 -12.63 31.44 -0.50
N ILE A 186 -11.40 31.90 -0.31
CA ILE A 186 -11.05 33.14 0.42
C ILE A 186 -10.98 34.28 -0.61
#